data_AF-A0A1J8QDY6-F1
#
_entry.id   AF-A0A1J8QDY6-F1
#
_cell.length_a   1.000
_cell.length_b   1.000
_cell.length_c   1.000
_cell.angle_alpha   90.00
_cell.angle_beta   90.00
_cell.angle_gamma   90.00
#
_symmetry.space_group_name_H-M   'P 1'
#
loop_
_entity.id
_entity.type
_entity.pdbx_description
1 polymer ?
#
loop_
_entity_poly.entity_id
_entity_poly.type
_entity_poly.pdbx_seq_one_letter_code
_entity_poly.pdbx_strand_id
1 'polypeptide(L)'
;MAPTQDHYRELMRVARQWHQCKLYKWYGFAHDSQEPSQGELALFCPACPQPGINLDLPDGDDIDDSLAWMYSRTVVMDGNFKAEHLHPVNPADEVSLMDGLGFMVSDPTYKWHLALAQETIQRSECNNH
;
A
#
# COMPACT_ATOMS: atom_id res chain seq x y z
N MET A 1 -36.22 1.47 27.33
CA MET A 1 -35.71 2.16 26.13
C MET A 1 -35.54 1.12 25.03
N ALA A 2 -36.08 1.34 23.84
CA ALA A 2 -35.77 0.46 22.71
C ALA A 2 -34.28 0.58 22.36
N PRO A 3 -33.60 -0.51 21.99
CA PRO A 3 -32.20 -0.43 21.57
C PRO A 3 -32.09 0.47 20.33
N THR A 4 -31.20 1.45 20.40
CA THR A 4 -30.84 2.30 19.26
C THR A 4 -30.17 1.46 18.19
N GLN A 5 -30.53 1.69 16.93
CA GLN A 5 -29.89 1.00 15.80
C GLN A 5 -28.41 1.39 15.73
N ASP A 6 -27.54 0.39 15.69
CA ASP A 6 -26.10 0.59 15.51
C ASP A 6 -25.81 0.88 14.03
N HIS A 7 -25.26 2.07 13.77
CA HIS A 7 -24.88 2.55 12.43
C HIS A 7 -23.36 2.60 12.24
N TYR A 8 -22.59 1.91 13.07
CA TYR A 8 -21.13 1.92 13.01
C TYR A 8 -20.60 1.47 11.64
N ARG A 9 -21.22 0.45 11.02
CA ARG A 9 -20.78 -0.07 9.70
C ARG A 9 -20.95 0.98 8.61
N GLU A 10 -22.08 1.67 8.58
CA GLU A 10 -22.39 2.74 7.64
C GLU A 10 -21.45 3.93 7.86
N LEU A 11 -21.24 4.33 9.12
CA LEU A 11 -20.30 5.39 9.47
C LEU A 11 -18.88 5.07 8.97
N MET A 12 -18.41 3.84 9.18
CA MET A 12 -17.07 3.43 8.73
C MET A 12 -16.95 3.40 7.20
N ARG A 13 -18.02 3.05 6.46
CA ARG A 13 -18.05 3.14 4.99
C ARG A 13 -17.93 4.59 4.51
N VAL A 14 -18.73 5.49 5.08
CA VAL A 14 -18.70 6.93 4.74
C VAL A 14 -17.35 7.53 5.10
N ALA A 15 -16.77 7.16 6.25
CA ALA A 15 -15.44 7.62 6.64
C ALA A 15 -14.35 7.19 5.64
N ARG A 16 -14.39 5.95 5.13
CA ARG A 16 -13.46 5.48 4.08
C ARG A 16 -13.60 6.28 2.79
N GLN A 17 -14.83 6.49 2.31
CA GLN A 17 -15.09 7.31 1.12
C GLN A 17 -14.64 8.76 1.31
N TRP A 18 -14.87 9.33 2.50
CA TRP A 18 -14.40 10.67 2.84
C TRP A 18 -12.88 10.77 2.79
N HIS A 19 -12.15 9.82 3.39
CA HIS A 19 -10.69 9.76 3.31
C HIS A 19 -10.22 9.65 1.86
N GLN A 20 -10.93 8.89 1.02
CA GLN A 20 -10.65 8.81 -0.41
C GLN A 20 -10.74 10.17 -1.09
N CYS A 21 -11.88 10.86 -0.94
CA CYS A 21 -12.09 12.18 -1.54
C CYS A 21 -11.04 13.20 -1.05
N LYS A 22 -10.65 13.11 0.22
CA LYS A 22 -9.58 13.93 0.80
C LYS A 22 -8.24 13.66 0.14
N LEU A 23 -7.92 12.40 -0.12
CA LEU A 23 -6.69 12.01 -0.82
C LEU A 23 -6.69 12.57 -2.25
N TYR A 24 -7.73 12.32 -3.04
CA TYR A 24 -7.85 12.86 -4.40
C TYR A 24 -7.70 14.39 -4.42
N LYS A 25 -8.28 15.08 -3.43
CA LYS A 25 -8.12 16.54 -3.30
C LYS A 25 -6.67 16.95 -3.02
N TRP A 26 -5.96 16.24 -2.15
CA TRP A 26 -4.58 16.57 -1.81
C TRP A 26 -3.61 16.38 -2.97
N TYR A 27 -3.86 15.40 -3.84
CA TYR A 27 -3.03 15.12 -5.02
C TYR A 27 -3.50 15.86 -6.29
N GLY A 28 -4.55 16.68 -6.19
CA GLY A 28 -5.02 17.50 -7.31
C GLY A 28 -6.03 16.83 -8.25
N PHE A 29 -6.38 15.56 -8.03
CA PHE A 29 -7.32 14.81 -8.87
C PHE A 29 -8.80 15.06 -8.57
N ALA A 30 -9.16 15.81 -7.53
CA ALA A 30 -10.57 15.99 -7.16
C ALA A 30 -11.40 16.86 -8.14
N HIS A 31 -10.74 17.70 -8.95
CA HIS A 31 -11.40 18.62 -9.88
C HIS A 31 -10.91 18.47 -11.32
N ASP A 32 -9.97 17.56 -11.55
CA ASP A 32 -9.49 17.21 -12.88
C ASP A 32 -10.35 16.06 -13.45
N SER A 33 -10.49 16.02 -14.76
CA SER A 33 -11.03 14.86 -15.47
C SER A 33 -10.01 13.72 -15.61
N GLN A 34 -8.74 14.02 -15.36
CA GLN A 34 -7.67 13.04 -15.34
C GLN A 34 -7.77 12.17 -14.08
N GLU A 35 -7.74 10.85 -14.27
CA GLU A 35 -7.64 9.88 -13.19
C GLU A 35 -6.17 9.66 -12.83
N PRO A 36 -5.85 9.40 -11.54
CA PRO A 36 -4.51 9.07 -11.11
C PRO A 36 -4.04 7.75 -11.74
N SER A 37 -2.77 7.73 -12.15
CA SER A 37 -2.08 6.53 -12.58
C SER A 37 -1.64 5.68 -11.37
N GLN A 38 -1.10 4.49 -11.65
CA GLN A 38 -0.60 3.58 -10.63
C GLN A 38 0.44 4.28 -9.73
N GLY A 39 0.22 4.25 -8.42
CA GLY A 39 1.07 4.86 -7.41
C GLY A 39 1.01 6.39 -7.30
N GLU A 40 0.22 7.10 -8.11
CA GLU A 40 0.19 8.58 -8.09
C GLU A 40 -0.47 9.17 -6.84
N LEU A 41 -1.25 8.40 -6.09
CA LEU A 41 -1.78 8.81 -4.79
C LEU A 41 -0.88 8.39 -3.61
N ALA A 42 0.29 7.79 -3.88
CA ALA A 42 1.27 7.48 -2.86
C ALA A 42 2.06 8.74 -2.46
N LEU A 43 2.32 8.91 -1.15
CA LEU A 43 3.08 10.06 -0.70
C LEU A 43 4.51 9.97 -1.18
N PHE A 44 4.93 10.98 -1.94
CA PHE A 44 6.32 11.14 -2.28
C PHE A 44 7.12 11.37 -0.99
N CYS A 45 8.04 10.46 -0.71
CA CYS A 45 8.94 10.52 0.44
C CYS A 45 10.23 11.24 0.01
N PRO A 46 10.44 12.53 0.37
CA PRO A 46 11.64 13.26 -0.02
C PRO A 46 12.90 12.80 0.73
N ALA A 47 12.74 12.08 1.84
CA ALA A 47 13.84 11.52 2.62
C ALA A 47 14.31 10.15 2.09
N CYS A 48 13.45 9.45 1.34
CA CYS A 48 13.78 8.16 0.77
C CYS A 48 14.77 8.35 -0.40
N PRO A 49 15.67 7.40 -0.67
CA PRO A 49 16.55 7.49 -1.83
C PRO A 49 15.76 7.49 -3.15
N GLN A 50 15.86 8.58 -3.92
CA GLN A 50 15.19 8.82 -5.19
C GLN A 50 16.24 9.09 -6.28
N PRO A 51 16.54 8.09 -7.12
CA PRO A 51 17.45 8.25 -8.26
C PRO A 51 17.12 9.49 -9.11
N GLY A 52 18.12 10.34 -9.34
CA GLY A 52 17.98 11.55 -10.15
C GLY A 52 17.26 12.72 -9.47
N ILE A 53 16.85 12.59 -8.20
CA ILE A 53 16.28 13.70 -7.41
C ILE A 53 17.21 14.06 -6.24
N ASN A 54 17.44 13.12 -5.33
CA ASN A 54 18.27 13.30 -4.14
C ASN A 54 19.34 12.20 -4.00
N LEU A 55 19.46 11.36 -5.03
CA LEU A 55 20.42 10.28 -5.12
C LEU A 55 20.99 10.25 -6.53
N ASP A 56 22.27 10.59 -6.66
CA ASP A 56 23.01 10.41 -7.91
C ASP A 56 23.45 8.95 -8.00
N LEU A 57 22.97 8.25 -9.04
CA LEU A 57 23.44 6.90 -9.35
C LEU A 57 24.72 7.02 -10.19
N PRO A 58 25.79 6.29 -9.86
CA PRO A 58 26.93 6.18 -10.77
C PRO A 58 26.49 5.47 -12.06
N ASP A 59 27.11 5.82 -13.18
CA ASP A 59 26.85 5.19 -14.47
C ASP A 59 27.44 3.76 -14.51
N GLY A 60 26.61 2.74 -14.77
CA GLY A 60 27.05 1.35 -14.98
C GLY A 60 27.13 0.48 -13.72
N ASP A 61 27.92 -0.60 -13.79
CA ASP A 61 28.13 -1.58 -12.70
C ASP A 61 29.16 -1.12 -11.64
N ASP A 62 29.46 0.18 -11.58
CA ASP A 62 30.50 0.78 -10.73
C ASP A 62 30.10 0.93 -9.25
N ILE A 63 28.94 0.40 -8.84
CA ILE A 63 28.55 0.36 -7.44
C ILE A 63 29.26 -0.82 -6.79
N ASP A 64 30.20 -0.54 -5.88
CA ASP A 64 30.70 -1.55 -4.97
C ASP A 64 29.51 -2.20 -4.23
N ASP A 65 29.38 -3.52 -4.35
CA ASP A 65 28.35 -4.32 -3.66
C ASP A 65 28.28 -3.99 -2.16
N SER A 66 29.40 -3.59 -1.55
CA SER A 66 29.46 -3.18 -0.14
C SER A 66 28.66 -1.91 0.19
N LEU A 67 28.36 -1.09 -0.82
CA LEU A 67 27.62 0.18 -0.72
C LEU A 67 26.20 0.10 -1.29
N ALA A 68 25.79 -1.04 -1.89
CA ALA A 68 24.47 -1.20 -2.49
C ALA A 68 23.31 -0.88 -1.52
N TRP A 69 23.51 -1.14 -0.23
CA TRP A 69 22.52 -0.82 0.81
C TRP A 69 22.22 0.68 0.93
N MET A 70 23.17 1.56 0.61
CA MET A 70 23.01 3.02 0.68
C MET A 70 22.07 3.55 -0.41
N TYR A 71 21.96 2.81 -1.52
CA TYR A 71 21.09 3.12 -2.65
C TYR A 71 19.74 2.37 -2.58
N SER A 72 19.58 1.50 -1.57
CA SER A 72 18.39 0.67 -1.40
C SER A 72 17.30 1.41 -0.62
N ARG A 73 16.04 1.19 -1.02
CA ARG A 73 14.87 1.69 -0.27
C ARG A 73 14.41 0.62 0.72
N THR A 74 14.42 0.95 2.01
CA THR A 74 13.81 0.11 3.03
C THR A 74 12.34 0.48 3.16
N VAL A 75 11.45 -0.43 2.76
CA VAL A 75 10.02 -0.29 3.02
C VAL A 75 9.72 -0.95 4.36
N VAL A 76 9.53 -0.14 5.40
CA VAL A 76 9.07 -0.63 6.69
C VAL A 76 7.56 -0.52 6.72
N MET A 77 6.88 -1.65 6.70
CA MET A 77 5.47 -1.70 7.07
C MET A 77 5.42 -1.60 8.59
N ASP A 78 4.92 -0.47 9.13
CA ASP A 78 4.69 -0.37 10.56
C ASP A 78 3.75 -1.51 10.96
N GLY A 79 4.31 -2.43 11.75
CA GLY A 79 3.67 -3.66 12.17
C GLY A 79 2.63 -3.36 13.22
N ASN A 80 1.55 -2.67 12.85
CA ASN A 80 0.29 -2.85 13.53
C ASN A 80 -0.22 -4.25 13.14
N PHE A 81 0.37 -5.28 13.74
CA PHE A 81 0.10 -6.71 13.48
C PHE A 81 -1.33 -7.14 13.80
N LYS A 82 -2.23 -6.20 14.12
CA LYS A 82 -3.68 -6.38 14.11
C LYS A 82 -4.31 -6.21 12.73
N ALA A 83 -3.51 -6.10 11.67
CA ALA A 83 -3.98 -6.38 10.32
C ALA A 83 -4.25 -7.89 10.19
N GLU A 84 -5.33 -8.36 10.82
CA GLU A 84 -5.87 -9.69 10.50
C GLU A 84 -6.29 -9.64 9.04
N HIS A 85 -5.64 -10.45 8.19
CA HIS A 85 -6.14 -10.80 6.86
C HIS A 85 -7.42 -11.61 7.01
N LEU A 86 -8.49 -10.93 7.39
CA LEU A 86 -9.83 -11.50 7.39
C LEU A 86 -10.20 -11.74 5.94
N HIS A 87 -10.42 -13.01 5.60
CA HIS A 87 -10.97 -13.35 4.30
C HIS A 87 -12.36 -12.72 4.21
N PRO A 88 -12.65 -11.92 3.18
CA PRO A 88 -13.98 -11.37 3.01
C PRO A 88 -14.98 -12.50 2.86
N VAL A 89 -16.12 -12.38 3.54
CA VAL A 89 -17.20 -13.38 3.49
C VAL A 89 -17.70 -13.55 2.05
N ASN A 90 -17.74 -12.45 1.29
CA ASN A 90 -18.03 -12.46 -0.14
C ASN A 90 -16.96 -11.62 -0.87
N PRO A 91 -15.91 -12.24 -1.40
CA PRO A 91 -14.86 -11.55 -2.16
C PRO A 91 -15.39 -10.81 -3.40
N ALA A 92 -16.50 -11.26 -3.98
CA ALA A 92 -17.09 -10.62 -5.16
C ALA A 92 -17.73 -9.26 -4.86
N ASP A 93 -18.06 -8.98 -3.59
CA ASP A 93 -18.62 -7.69 -3.15
C ASP A 93 -17.52 -6.70 -2.73
N GLU A 94 -16.24 -7.10 -2.79
CA GLU A 94 -15.14 -6.24 -2.40
C GLU A 94 -14.92 -5.14 -3.46
N VAL A 95 -14.97 -3.90 -3.01
CA VAL A 95 -14.73 -2.72 -3.85
C VAL A 95 -13.51 -2.00 -3.31
N SER A 96 -12.43 -2.05 -4.07
CA SER A 96 -11.24 -1.24 -3.81
C SER A 96 -11.50 0.22 -4.20
N LEU A 97 -11.14 1.15 -3.32
CA LEU A 97 -11.25 2.58 -3.58
C LEU A 97 -9.94 3.18 -4.17
N MET A 98 -8.84 2.42 -4.14
CA MET A 98 -7.48 2.84 -4.55
C MET A 98 -6.67 1.70 -5.14
N ASP A 99 -7.28 0.86 -5.97
CA ASP A 99 -6.60 -0.34 -6.49
C ASP A 99 -5.33 0.04 -7.27
N GLY A 100 -4.16 -0.23 -6.71
CA GLY A 100 -2.89 0.17 -7.30
C GLY A 100 -2.57 1.67 -7.28
N LEU A 101 -3.46 2.53 -6.78
CA LEU A 101 -3.27 3.99 -6.87
C LEU A 101 -2.37 4.56 -5.77
N GLY A 102 -2.30 3.88 -4.62
CA GLY A 102 -1.49 4.28 -3.47
C GLY A 102 -0.17 3.51 -3.38
N PHE A 103 0.23 3.16 -2.15
CA PHE A 103 1.47 2.43 -1.89
C PHE A 103 1.43 0.94 -2.29
N MET A 104 0.24 0.36 -2.39
CA MET A 104 0.06 -1.04 -2.75
C MET A 104 -0.11 -1.18 -4.26
N VAL A 105 0.35 -2.31 -4.81
CA VAL A 105 0.09 -2.67 -6.21
C VAL A 105 -1.38 -3.02 -6.42
N SER A 106 -1.82 -3.06 -7.68
CA SER A 106 -3.19 -3.47 -8.00
C SER A 106 -3.42 -4.95 -7.69
N ASP A 107 -4.66 -5.31 -7.36
CA ASP A 107 -5.10 -6.69 -7.16
C ASP A 107 -4.67 -7.65 -8.30
N PRO A 108 -4.86 -7.33 -9.60
CA PRO A 108 -4.41 -8.23 -10.66
C PRO A 108 -2.88 -8.39 -10.71
N THR A 109 -2.13 -7.32 -10.45
CA THR A 109 -0.65 -7.41 -10.36
C THR A 109 -0.22 -8.29 -9.20
N TYR A 110 -0.87 -8.15 -8.04
CA TYR A 110 -0.58 -8.97 -6.87
C TYR A 110 -0.91 -10.45 -7.09
N LYS A 111 -2.08 -10.76 -7.67
CA LYS A 111 -2.46 -12.13 -8.02
C LYS A 111 -1.53 -12.76 -9.03
N TRP A 112 -1.06 -11.99 -10.02
CA TRP A 112 -0.04 -12.46 -10.96
C TRP A 112 1.27 -12.79 -10.25
N HIS A 113 1.72 -11.94 -9.31
CA HIS A 113 2.90 -12.22 -8.50
C HIS A 113 2.73 -13.50 -7.67
N LEU A 114 1.58 -13.69 -7.00
CA LEU A 114 1.30 -14.90 -6.23
C LEU A 114 1.33 -16.19 -7.06
N ALA A 115 0.95 -16.13 -8.34
CA ALA A 115 1.02 -17.29 -9.23
C ALA A 115 2.47 -17.66 -9.62
N LEU A 116 3.40 -16.73 -9.52
CA LEU A 116 4.82 -16.93 -9.84
C LEU A 116 5.68 -17.14 -8.60
N ALA A 117 5.28 -16.60 -7.46
CA ALA A 117 6.03 -16.65 -6.22
C ALA A 117 6.10 -18.09 -5.70
N GLN A 118 7.31 -18.52 -5.33
CA GLN A 118 7.53 -19.79 -4.66
C GLN A 118 7.61 -19.54 -3.16
N GLU A 119 6.55 -19.88 -2.44
CA GLU A 119 6.50 -19.73 -0.98
C GLU A 119 7.42 -20.76 -0.31
N THR A 120 8.40 -20.26 0.44
CA THR A 120 9.19 -21.10 1.34
C THR A 120 8.53 -21.08 2.71
N ILE A 121 7.94 -22.21 3.12
CA ILE A 121 7.32 -22.33 4.44
C ILE A 121 8.41 -22.20 5.50
N GLN A 122 8.52 -21.02 6.11
CA GLN A 122 9.34 -20.85 7.30
C GLN A 122 8.56 -21.39 8.50
N ARG A 123 9.18 -22.33 9.20
CA ARG A 123 8.64 -22.83 10.47
C ARG A 123 8.76 -21.71 11.49
N SER A 124 7.65 -21.28 12.07
CA SER A 124 7.67 -20.28 13.13
C SER A 124 8.42 -20.84 14.34
N GLU A 125 9.58 -20.27 14.66
CA GLU A 125 10.32 -20.57 15.91
C GLU A 125 9.80 -19.76 17.10
N CYS A 126 8.67 -19.05 16.94
CA CYS A 126 8.05 -18.29 18.00
C CYS A 126 7.53 -19.24 19.08
N ASN A 127 8.33 -19.44 20.11
CA ASN A 127 7.86 -20.01 21.37
C ASN A 127 6.96 -18.95 22.02
N ASN A 128 5.68 -19.27 22.21
CA ASN A 128 4.77 -18.41 22.97
C ASN A 128 5.40 -18.11 24.34
N HIS A 129 5.77 -16.86 24.57
CA HIS A 129 6.19 -16.33 25.87
C HIS A 129 5.03 -15.58 26.51
#